data_AF-A0A430LAD4-F1
#
_entry.id   AF-A0A430LAD4-F1
#
_cell.length_a   1.000
_cell.length_b   1.000
_cell.length_c   1.000
_cell.angle_alpha   90.00
_cell.angle_beta   90.00
_cell.angle_gamma   90.00
#
_symmetry.space_group_name_H-M   'P 1'
#
loop_
_entity.id
_entity.type
_entity.pdbx_description
1 polymer ?
#
loop_
_entity_poly.entity_id
_entity_poly.type
_entity_poly.pdbx_seq_one_letter_code
_entity_poly.pdbx_strand_id
1 'polypeptide(L)'
;MEGYNIPDAMLHRVIPSMFNAGDFPMPWIDNPTLDERRQYIRAYLKWRLPHDDMEKQERDLRDLAERKAAMRLINGNLVEIGVDRFEWLVDKMFWRTWLGYLGKAPPFPWPLPKRTDELTEISQSFGRWLDIYRKEGDLVKVPVPGDDAPDAEQGHLSDNETTVTTQDLTMTERIDETDQLQRLSEQVDQLRQELQQRDEQISRMDKRIQQQKRQISQRDTKISDKDRRNRYLRDLLKLERERVDLLRQRNEDLHLENQETRRLNLDVLEAWRQQLNQ
;
A
#
# COMPACT_ATOMS: atom_id res chain seq x y z
N MET A 1 12.04 -2.69 13.03
CA MET A 1 10.95 -1.95 12.35
C MET A 1 11.35 -1.80 10.89
N GLU A 2 11.10 -2.82 10.08
CA GLU A 2 11.33 -2.72 8.64
C GLU A 2 10.17 -1.93 8.02
N GLY A 3 10.52 -0.77 7.46
CA GLY A 3 9.60 0.02 6.65
C GLY A 3 9.29 -0.76 5.39
N TYR A 4 8.14 -1.43 5.35
CA TYR A 4 7.58 -1.96 4.12
C TYR A 4 7.27 -0.79 3.19
N ASN A 5 8.20 -0.52 2.28
CA ASN A 5 8.05 0.44 1.20
C ASN A 5 6.85 0.02 0.33
N ILE A 6 5.93 0.96 0.15
CA ILE A 6 4.85 0.85 -0.83
C ILE A 6 5.51 0.62 -2.20
N PRO A 7 4.95 -0.24 -3.07
CA PRO A 7 5.47 -0.38 -4.43
C PRO A 7 5.54 0.99 -5.09
N ASP A 8 6.76 1.41 -5.45
CA ASP A 8 7.09 2.68 -6.09
C ASP A 8 6.16 2.97 -7.29
N ALA A 9 5.69 1.91 -7.94
CA ALA A 9 4.70 1.91 -9.02
C ALA A 9 3.35 2.61 -8.70
N MET A 10 2.93 2.72 -7.44
CA MET A 10 1.66 3.39 -7.08
C MET A 10 1.80 4.92 -6.91
N LEU A 11 3.03 5.45 -6.83
CA LEU A 11 3.29 6.85 -6.45
C LEU A 11 3.88 7.70 -7.58
N HIS A 12 4.44 7.09 -8.64
CA HIS A 12 5.10 7.79 -9.77
C HIS A 12 4.18 8.59 -10.71
N ARG A 13 2.92 8.86 -10.35
CA ARG A 13 1.99 9.65 -11.17
C ARG A 13 1.53 10.96 -10.55
N VAL A 14 1.92 11.26 -9.30
CA VAL A 14 1.32 12.37 -8.56
C VAL A 14 2.33 13.52 -8.44
N ILE A 15 2.28 14.46 -9.38
CA ILE A 15 3.08 15.69 -9.31
C ILE A 15 2.39 16.64 -8.30
N PRO A 16 3.12 17.28 -7.39
CA PRO A 16 2.58 18.27 -6.44
C PRO A 16 1.70 19.38 -7.06
N SER A 17 1.83 19.65 -8.36
CA SER A 17 1.02 20.61 -9.11
C SER A 17 -0.37 20.08 -9.53
N MET A 18 -0.67 18.80 -9.35
CA MET A 18 -1.98 18.20 -9.64
C MET A 18 -2.95 18.26 -8.46
N PHE A 19 -2.48 18.73 -7.29
CA PHE A 19 -3.32 18.83 -6.12
C PHE A 19 -4.18 20.08 -6.15
N ASN A 20 -5.48 19.93 -5.95
CA ASN A 20 -6.36 21.09 -5.75
C ASN A 20 -6.02 21.75 -4.40
N ALA A 21 -5.58 23.01 -4.47
CA ALA A 21 -5.15 23.80 -3.32
C ALA A 21 -6.27 24.66 -2.70
N GLY A 22 -7.47 24.66 -3.28
CA GLY A 22 -8.63 25.41 -2.75
C GLY A 22 -9.24 24.76 -1.50
N ASP A 23 -10.42 25.23 -1.12
CA ASP A 23 -11.19 24.64 -0.03
C ASP A 23 -12.01 23.44 -0.52
N PHE A 24 -12.05 22.38 0.28
CA PHE A 24 -12.84 21.20 -0.03
C PHE A 24 -14.34 21.54 0.10
N PRO A 25 -15.16 21.35 -0.96
CA PRO A 25 -16.53 21.88 -0.98
C PRO A 25 -17.55 21.07 -0.17
N MET A 26 -17.18 19.91 0.37
CA MET A 26 -18.10 19.08 1.13
C MET A 26 -18.13 19.51 2.60
N PRO A 27 -19.32 19.68 3.21
CA PRO A 27 -19.44 20.07 4.60
C PRO A 27 -18.88 18.98 5.52
N TRP A 28 -18.37 19.41 6.66
CA TRP A 28 -17.87 18.51 7.69
C TRP A 28 -18.98 17.63 8.25
N ILE A 29 -18.70 16.33 8.39
CA ILE A 29 -19.63 15.35 8.97
C ILE A 29 -19.14 14.98 10.37
N ASP A 30 -19.93 15.31 11.39
CA ASP A 30 -19.65 14.92 12.77
C ASP A 30 -20.25 13.55 13.08
N ASN A 31 -19.46 12.66 13.68
CA ASN A 31 -19.82 11.25 13.98
C ASN A 31 -20.43 10.48 12.79
N PRO A 32 -19.73 10.37 11.64
CA PRO A 32 -20.28 9.69 10.48
C PRO A 32 -20.44 8.19 10.71
N THR A 33 -21.48 7.63 10.10
CA THR A 33 -21.57 6.20 9.81
C THR A 33 -20.39 5.73 8.96
N LEU A 34 -20.20 4.42 8.84
CA LEU A 34 -19.17 3.83 7.99
C LEU A 34 -19.28 4.33 6.54
N ASP A 35 -20.47 4.33 5.96
CA ASP A 35 -20.68 4.72 4.57
C ASP A 35 -20.45 6.21 4.34
N GLU A 36 -20.96 7.07 5.23
CA GLU A 36 -20.71 8.52 5.17
C GLU A 36 -19.21 8.83 5.25
N ARG A 37 -18.49 8.12 6.13
CA ARG A 37 -17.05 8.27 6.30
C ARG A 37 -16.30 7.90 5.03
N ARG A 38 -16.65 6.76 4.43
CA ARG A 38 -16.03 6.28 3.18
C ARG A 38 -16.37 7.19 1.99
N GLN A 39 -17.60 7.68 1.91
CA GLN A 39 -18.04 8.61 0.88
C GLN A 39 -17.30 9.95 0.99
N TYR A 40 -17.15 10.48 2.20
CA TYR A 40 -16.37 11.70 2.45
C TYR A 40 -14.91 11.51 2.05
N ILE A 41 -14.27 10.41 2.47
CA ILE A 41 -12.89 10.08 2.07
C ILE A 41 -12.80 10.06 0.54
N ARG A 42 -13.65 9.32 -0.16
CA ARG A 42 -13.63 9.24 -1.63
C ARG A 42 -13.81 10.61 -2.29
N ALA A 43 -14.74 11.42 -1.80
CA ALA A 43 -14.98 12.77 -2.31
C ALA A 43 -13.76 13.68 -2.11
N TYR A 44 -13.15 13.63 -0.92
CA TYR A 44 -11.92 14.36 -0.60
C TYR A 44 -10.78 13.95 -1.53
N LEU A 45 -10.63 12.65 -1.79
CA LEU A 45 -9.62 12.14 -2.72
C LEU A 45 -9.84 12.64 -4.15
N LYS A 46 -11.06 12.47 -4.68
CA LYS A 46 -11.39 12.86 -6.05
C LYS A 46 -11.21 14.36 -6.27
N TRP A 47 -11.59 15.16 -5.26
CA TRP A 47 -11.35 16.58 -5.28
C TRP A 47 -9.86 16.91 -5.19
N ARG A 48 -9.13 16.31 -4.25
CA ARG A 48 -7.73 16.65 -4.00
C ARG A 48 -6.82 16.19 -5.14
N LEU A 49 -7.16 15.12 -5.86
CA LEU A 49 -6.39 14.57 -6.98
C LEU A 49 -7.31 13.90 -8.03
N PRO A 50 -7.82 14.65 -9.02
CA PRO A 50 -8.62 14.07 -10.09
C PRO A 50 -7.74 13.28 -11.08
N HIS A 51 -7.90 11.94 -11.14
CA HIS A 51 -7.27 11.04 -12.12
C HIS A 51 -8.29 9.96 -12.57
N ASP A 52 -8.24 9.59 -13.86
CA ASP A 52 -8.99 8.51 -14.52
C ASP A 52 -8.91 7.06 -13.95
N ASP A 53 -7.94 6.66 -13.11
CA ASP A 53 -7.76 5.26 -12.62
C ASP A 53 -7.85 5.15 -11.08
N MET A 54 -8.64 6.05 -10.48
CA MET A 54 -8.78 6.16 -9.03
C MET A 54 -9.42 4.93 -8.38
N GLU A 55 -10.28 4.19 -9.08
CA GLU A 55 -11.00 3.05 -8.49
C GLU A 55 -10.08 1.86 -8.18
N LYS A 56 -9.19 1.51 -9.12
CA LYS A 56 -8.23 0.43 -8.91
C LYS A 56 -7.25 0.80 -7.79
N GLN A 57 -6.80 2.05 -7.80
CA GLN A 57 -5.87 2.56 -6.81
C GLN A 57 -6.49 2.62 -5.41
N GLU A 58 -7.75 3.07 -5.29
CA GLU A 58 -8.51 3.05 -4.06
C GLU A 58 -8.64 1.63 -3.50
N ARG A 59 -8.92 0.64 -4.36
CA ARG A 59 -9.02 -0.77 -3.95
C ARG A 59 -7.69 -1.31 -3.42
N ASP A 60 -6.61 -1.13 -4.18
CA ASP A 60 -5.28 -1.62 -3.79
C ASP A 60 -4.81 -0.99 -2.45
N LEU A 61 -5.14 0.29 -2.21
CA LEU A 61 -4.83 0.99 -0.95
C LEU A 61 -5.73 0.55 0.21
N ARG A 62 -6.99 0.22 -0.06
CA ARG A 62 -7.91 -0.33 0.93
C ARG A 62 -7.39 -1.66 1.45
N ASP A 63 -7.00 -2.55 0.56
CA ASP A 63 -6.43 -3.85 0.93
C ASP A 63 -5.15 -3.67 1.76
N LEU A 64 -4.28 -2.74 1.37
CA LEU A 64 -3.07 -2.41 2.13
C LEU A 64 -3.38 -1.83 3.51
N ALA A 65 -4.37 -0.93 3.60
CA ALA A 65 -4.80 -0.32 4.86
C ALA A 65 -5.41 -1.36 5.81
N GLU A 66 -6.21 -2.28 5.27
CA GLU A 66 -6.82 -3.39 6.00
C GLU A 66 -5.75 -4.31 6.58
N ARG A 67 -4.79 -4.73 5.74
CA ARG A 67 -3.64 -5.54 6.17
C ARG A 67 -2.83 -4.86 7.27
N LYS A 68 -2.53 -3.56 7.11
CA LYS A 68 -1.78 -2.78 8.12
C LYS A 68 -2.55 -2.62 9.43
N ALA A 69 -3.87 -2.42 9.35
CA ALA A 69 -4.73 -2.35 10.54
C ALA A 69 -4.74 -3.69 11.27
N ALA A 70 -4.93 -4.79 10.55
CA ALA A 70 -4.91 -6.14 11.11
C ALA A 70 -3.55 -6.46 11.77
N MET A 71 -2.43 -6.26 11.06
CA MET A 71 -1.08 -6.47 11.61
C MET A 71 -0.85 -5.72 12.91
N ARG A 72 -1.29 -4.45 12.98
CA ARG A 72 -1.12 -3.63 14.18
C ARG A 72 -1.87 -4.21 15.38
N LEU A 73 -3.04 -4.77 15.15
CA LEU A 73 -3.87 -5.37 16.20
C LEU A 73 -3.33 -6.75 16.62
N ILE A 74 -2.91 -7.57 15.66
CA ILE A 74 -2.30 -8.89 15.90
C ILE A 74 -1.00 -8.75 16.70
N ASN A 75 -0.12 -7.82 16.31
CA ASN A 75 1.10 -7.51 17.07
C ASN A 75 0.81 -6.96 18.48
N GLY A 76 -0.40 -6.45 18.71
CA GLY A 76 -0.90 -6.06 20.02
C GLY A 76 -1.59 -7.18 20.79
N ASN A 77 -1.46 -8.43 20.34
CA ASN A 77 -2.10 -9.64 20.88
C ASN A 77 -3.63 -9.60 20.88
N LEU A 78 -4.24 -8.81 20.00
CA LEU A 78 -5.70 -8.78 19.88
C LEU A 78 -6.18 -9.95 19.02
N VAL A 79 -7.15 -10.71 19.54
CA VAL A 79 -7.73 -11.89 18.86
C VAL A 79 -9.11 -11.62 18.27
N GLU A 80 -9.80 -10.58 18.74
CA GLU A 80 -11.12 -10.17 18.24
C GLU A 80 -11.31 -8.65 18.32
N ILE A 81 -12.12 -8.11 17.43
CA ILE A 81 -12.43 -6.69 17.37
C ILE A 81 -13.79 -6.48 16.71
N GLY A 82 -14.53 -5.48 17.18
CA GLY A 82 -15.82 -5.13 16.61
C GLY A 82 -15.68 -4.48 15.23
N VAL A 83 -16.69 -4.66 14.39
CA VAL A 83 -16.73 -4.13 13.01
C VAL A 83 -16.43 -2.63 13.00
N ASP A 84 -17.15 -1.83 13.79
CA ASP A 84 -17.00 -0.36 13.81
C ASP A 84 -15.57 0.09 14.12
N ARG A 85 -14.93 -0.56 15.08
CA ARG A 85 -13.59 -0.19 15.53
C ARG A 85 -12.53 -0.65 14.52
N PHE A 86 -12.71 -1.82 13.93
CA PHE A 86 -11.82 -2.30 12.88
C PHE A 86 -11.89 -1.42 11.65
N GLU A 87 -13.10 -1.14 11.17
CA GLU A 87 -13.32 -0.34 9.97
C GLU A 87 -12.84 1.11 10.13
N TRP A 88 -13.02 1.69 11.32
CA TRP A 88 -12.42 2.98 11.64
C TRP A 88 -10.88 2.96 11.56
N LEU A 89 -10.25 1.88 12.03
CA LEU A 89 -8.79 1.71 11.91
C LEU A 89 -8.37 1.58 10.45
N VAL A 90 -9.11 0.82 9.64
CA VAL A 90 -8.87 0.71 8.19
C VAL A 90 -8.93 2.09 7.53
N ASP A 91 -9.99 2.85 7.78
CA ASP A 91 -10.17 4.21 7.22
C ASP A 91 -9.04 5.15 7.63
N LYS A 92 -8.61 5.09 8.90
CA LYS A 92 -7.48 5.88 9.40
C LYS A 92 -6.16 5.48 8.75
N MET A 93 -5.92 4.18 8.57
CA MET A 93 -4.71 3.67 7.93
C MET A 93 -4.70 3.99 6.44
N PHE A 94 -5.86 3.95 5.78
CA PHE A 94 -6.05 4.37 4.40
C PHE A 94 -5.71 5.86 4.24
N TRP A 95 -6.33 6.73 5.05
CA TRP A 95 -6.10 8.18 5.05
C TRP A 95 -4.61 8.52 5.23
N ARG A 96 -3.95 7.88 6.20
CA ARG A 96 -2.53 8.09 6.48
C ARG A 96 -1.61 7.54 5.40
N THR A 97 -1.90 6.36 4.88
CA THR A 97 -1.05 5.70 3.87
C THR A 97 -1.08 6.49 2.57
N TRP A 98 -2.25 7.03 2.21
CA TRP A 98 -2.39 7.83 1.01
C TRP A 98 -1.82 9.25 1.16
N LEU A 99 -2.22 9.97 2.22
CA LEU A 99 -1.81 11.38 2.39
C LEU A 99 -0.42 11.53 3.01
N GLY A 100 0.15 10.47 3.60
CA GLY A 100 1.45 10.50 4.26
C GLY A 100 2.60 10.96 3.37
N TYR A 101 2.46 10.84 2.06
CA TYR A 101 3.43 11.33 1.06
C TYR A 101 3.42 12.84 0.86
N LEU A 102 2.37 13.53 1.31
CA LEU A 102 2.24 14.99 1.16
C LEU A 102 3.06 15.77 2.20
N GLY A 103 3.77 15.11 3.11
CA GLY A 103 4.60 15.73 4.16
C GLY A 103 3.82 16.48 5.25
N LYS A 104 2.62 16.98 4.94
CA LYS A 104 1.65 17.65 5.83
C LYS A 104 0.25 17.08 5.60
N ALA A 105 0.09 15.78 5.78
CA ALA A 105 -1.21 15.14 5.73
C ALA A 105 -2.12 15.76 6.81
N PRO A 106 -3.36 16.20 6.50
CA PRO A 106 -4.31 16.59 7.51
C PRO A 106 -4.56 15.43 8.49
N PRO A 107 -4.77 15.71 9.79
CA PRO A 107 -5.10 14.67 10.75
C PRO A 107 -6.35 13.92 10.30
N PHE A 108 -6.44 12.64 10.67
CA PHE A 108 -7.65 11.87 10.41
C PHE A 108 -8.82 12.55 11.13
N PRO A 109 -9.89 12.93 10.41
CA PRO A 109 -10.83 13.92 10.89
C PRO A 109 -11.76 13.40 12.00
N TRP A 110 -11.95 12.08 12.10
CA TRP A 110 -12.94 11.51 13.02
C TRP A 110 -12.30 10.91 14.28
N PRO A 111 -12.90 11.15 15.47
CA PRO A 111 -12.45 10.54 16.72
C PRO A 111 -12.66 9.03 16.71
N LEU A 112 -11.95 8.32 17.59
CA LEU A 112 -12.13 6.89 17.78
C LEU A 112 -13.58 6.62 18.26
N PRO A 113 -14.30 5.63 17.68
CA PRO A 113 -15.63 5.26 18.15
C PRO A 113 -15.57 4.89 19.63
N LYS A 114 -16.59 5.29 20.39
CA LYS A 114 -16.69 4.96 21.82
C LYS A 114 -16.73 3.43 21.96
N ARG A 115 -15.99 2.91 22.93
CA ARG A 115 -16.01 1.49 23.25
C ARG A 115 -17.38 1.19 23.86
N THR A 116 -18.25 0.53 23.12
CA THR A 116 -19.39 -0.17 23.71
C THR A 116 -18.85 -1.47 24.29
N ASP A 117 -19.25 -1.79 25.53
CA ASP A 117 -18.78 -2.99 26.22
C ASP A 117 -19.32 -4.28 25.58
N GLU A 118 -20.34 -4.16 24.71
CA GLU A 118 -20.83 -5.21 23.84
C GLU A 118 -20.26 -5.04 22.43
N LEU A 119 -19.48 -6.04 22.00
CA LEU A 119 -19.16 -6.27 20.59
C LEU A 119 -20.44 -6.77 19.90
N THR A 120 -21.31 -5.85 19.49
CA THR A 120 -22.57 -6.19 18.79
C THR A 120 -22.32 -6.99 17.51
N GLU A 121 -21.17 -6.77 16.85
CA GLU A 121 -20.74 -7.53 15.68
C GLU A 121 -19.21 -7.64 15.60
N ILE A 122 -18.68 -8.85 15.44
CA ILE A 122 -17.24 -9.13 15.31
C ILE A 122 -16.82 -8.98 13.85
N SER A 123 -15.67 -8.34 13.63
CA SER A 123 -15.11 -8.17 12.27
C SER A 123 -14.63 -9.49 11.68
N GLN A 124 -15.39 -10.02 10.72
CA GLN A 124 -14.98 -11.18 9.92
C GLN A 124 -13.72 -10.89 9.10
N SER A 125 -13.56 -9.65 8.60
CA SER A 125 -12.37 -9.22 7.86
C SER A 125 -11.11 -9.33 8.71
N PHE A 126 -11.17 -8.92 9.98
CA PHE A 126 -10.06 -9.13 10.91
C PHE A 126 -9.77 -10.61 11.17
N GLY A 127 -10.83 -11.42 11.37
CA GLY A 127 -10.69 -12.87 11.54
C GLY A 127 -9.97 -13.54 10.36
N ARG A 128 -10.32 -13.18 9.12
CA ARG A 128 -9.63 -13.67 7.92
C ARG A 128 -8.13 -13.35 7.95
N TRP A 129 -7.75 -12.13 8.32
CA TRP A 129 -6.34 -11.77 8.44
C TRP A 129 -5.65 -12.53 9.57
N LEU A 130 -6.28 -12.67 10.73
CA LEU A 130 -5.73 -13.45 11.85
C LEU A 130 -5.45 -14.90 11.43
N ASP A 131 -6.35 -15.52 10.67
CA ASP A 131 -6.17 -16.88 10.14
C ASP A 131 -5.02 -16.97 9.13
N ILE A 132 -4.92 -16.01 8.20
CA ILE A 132 -3.80 -15.92 7.26
C ILE A 132 -2.48 -15.81 8.03
N TYR A 133 -2.41 -14.92 9.03
CA TYR A 133 -1.20 -14.71 9.84
C TYR A 133 -0.82 -15.91 10.69
N ARG A 134 -1.80 -16.66 11.24
CA ARG A 134 -1.53 -17.91 11.95
C ARG A 134 -0.95 -18.97 11.01
N LYS A 135 -1.55 -19.13 9.83
CA LYS A 135 -1.06 -20.06 8.80
C LYS A 135 0.32 -19.70 8.28
N GLU A 136 0.59 -18.40 8.06
CA GLU A 136 1.91 -17.91 7.64
C GLU A 136 2.95 -17.99 8.78
N GLY A 137 2.55 -17.80 10.04
CA GLY A 137 3.42 -17.91 11.21
C GLY A 137 3.80 -19.35 11.58
N ASP A 138 2.91 -20.31 11.32
CA ASP A 138 3.18 -21.74 11.53
C ASP A 138 4.19 -22.31 10.51
N LEU A 139 4.33 -21.68 9.33
CA LEU A 139 5.35 -22.05 8.33
C LEU A 139 6.80 -21.71 8.76
N VAL A 140 7.01 -21.02 9.89
CA VAL A 140 8.33 -20.59 10.39
C VAL A 140 8.86 -21.46 11.54
N LYS A 141 8.09 -22.45 12.03
CA LYS A 141 8.60 -23.41 13.02
C LYS A 141 9.20 -24.64 12.34
N VAL A 142 10.52 -24.60 12.14
CA VAL A 142 11.32 -25.81 11.87
C VAL A 142 11.37 -26.64 13.16
N PRO A 143 10.92 -27.91 13.17
CA PRO A 143 11.20 -28.82 14.28
C PRO A 143 12.69 -29.20 14.23
N VAL A 144 13.41 -28.94 15.31
CA VAL A 144 14.76 -29.49 15.52
C VAL A 144 14.60 -30.98 15.83
N PRO A 145 15.24 -31.90 15.07
CA PRO A 145 15.31 -33.29 15.46
C PRO A 145 16.39 -33.44 16.53
N GLY A 146 15.98 -33.72 17.76
CA GLY A 146 16.86 -34.15 18.84
C GLY A 146 16.92 -35.67 18.85
N ASP A 147 18.11 -36.20 18.59
CA ASP A 147 18.56 -37.53 18.96
C ASP A 147 18.10 -37.89 20.38
N ASP A 148 17.54 -39.09 20.54
CA ASP A 148 17.68 -39.89 21.76
C ASP A 148 17.37 -41.35 21.41
N ALA A 149 18.40 -42.07 20.97
CA ALA A 149 18.48 -43.51 21.19
C ALA A 149 19.09 -43.73 22.59
N PRO A 150 18.62 -44.77 23.31
CA PRO A 150 19.59 -45.56 24.04
C PRO A 150 19.42 -47.07 23.79
N ASP A 151 20.57 -47.68 23.53
CA ASP A 151 20.87 -49.09 23.80
C ASP A 151 20.78 -49.40 25.30
N ALA A 152 20.32 -50.61 25.67
CA ALA A 152 21.10 -51.58 26.46
C ALA A 152 20.24 -52.72 27.07
N GLU A 153 20.67 -53.95 26.75
CA GLU A 153 20.90 -55.12 27.63
C GLU A 153 19.74 -55.95 28.24
N GLN A 154 19.60 -57.14 27.65
CA GLN A 154 19.62 -58.51 28.23
C GLN A 154 19.14 -58.77 29.68
N GLY A 155 18.21 -59.73 29.80
CA GLY A 155 17.90 -60.42 31.07
C GLY A 155 16.96 -61.64 30.94
N HIS A 156 17.56 -62.83 30.90
CA HIS A 156 17.17 -64.15 31.44
C HIS A 156 15.73 -64.74 31.36
N LEU A 157 15.73 -66.04 31.00
CA LEU A 157 14.65 -67.04 30.94
C LEU A 157 13.81 -67.24 32.22
N SER A 158 12.51 -67.52 32.09
CA SER A 158 11.78 -68.48 32.94
C SER A 158 10.43 -68.89 32.32
N ASP A 159 10.12 -70.19 32.42
CA ASP A 159 9.00 -70.89 31.80
C ASP A 159 7.60 -70.66 32.42
N ASN A 160 6.60 -71.05 31.62
CA ASN A 160 5.31 -71.67 31.94
C ASN A 160 3.99 -70.86 31.93
N GLU A 161 3.20 -71.19 30.89
CA GLU A 161 1.77 -71.53 30.91
C GLU A 161 0.77 -70.54 31.51
N THR A 162 0.42 -69.50 30.75
CA THR A 162 -0.95 -68.92 30.75
C THR A 162 -1.29 -68.17 29.44
N THR A 163 -0.61 -68.49 28.34
CA THR A 163 -0.42 -67.58 27.20
C THR A 163 -1.54 -67.52 26.15
N VAL A 164 -2.52 -68.43 26.15
CA VAL A 164 -3.47 -68.52 25.02
C VAL A 164 -4.46 -67.35 24.98
N THR A 165 -4.84 -66.76 26.11
CA THR A 165 -5.80 -65.62 26.12
C THR A 165 -5.12 -64.25 26.06
N THR A 166 -3.84 -64.15 26.43
CA THR A 166 -3.08 -62.88 26.41
C THR A 166 -2.38 -62.65 25.06
N GLN A 167 -1.93 -63.71 24.38
CA GLN A 167 -1.34 -63.57 23.05
C GLN A 167 -2.34 -63.09 21.99
N ASP A 168 -3.61 -63.51 22.09
CA ASP A 168 -4.67 -63.08 21.18
C ASP A 168 -4.96 -61.58 21.33
N LEU A 169 -4.99 -61.06 22.57
CA LEU A 169 -5.11 -59.63 22.86
C LEU A 169 -3.92 -58.81 22.33
N THR A 170 -2.69 -59.32 22.48
CA THR A 170 -1.48 -58.64 21.96
C THR A 170 -1.28 -58.76 20.46
N MET A 171 -1.95 -59.72 19.80
CA MET A 171 -1.97 -59.84 18.33
C MET A 171 -2.99 -58.85 17.75
N THR A 172 -4.17 -58.73 18.36
CA THR A 172 -5.15 -57.71 17.95
C THR A 172 -4.63 -56.29 18.13
N GLU A 173 -3.94 -56.01 19.24
CA GLU A 173 -3.37 -54.68 19.52
C GLU A 173 -2.24 -54.31 18.54
N ARG A 174 -1.40 -55.29 18.15
CA ARG A 174 -0.38 -55.10 17.12
C ARG A 174 -0.98 -54.92 15.72
N ILE A 175 -2.10 -55.57 15.42
CA ILE A 175 -2.83 -55.40 14.16
C ILE A 175 -3.41 -53.98 14.08
N ASP A 176 -3.99 -53.48 15.18
CA ASP A 176 -4.50 -52.11 15.27
C ASP A 176 -3.39 -51.04 15.12
N GLU A 177 -2.20 -51.27 15.70
CA GLU A 177 -1.03 -50.41 15.51
C GLU A 177 -0.54 -50.39 14.06
N THR A 178 -0.49 -51.56 13.40
CA THR A 178 -0.14 -51.64 11.98
C THR A 178 -1.14 -50.92 11.08
N ASP A 179 -2.44 -51.00 11.38
CA ASP A 179 -3.48 -50.27 10.65
C ASP A 179 -3.35 -48.75 10.83
N GLN A 180 -3.00 -48.30 12.04
CA GLN A 180 -2.71 -46.89 12.31
C GLN A 180 -1.45 -46.40 11.59
N LEU A 181 -0.37 -47.19 11.59
CA LEU A 181 0.86 -46.88 10.86
C LEU A 181 0.63 -46.80 9.35
N GLN A 182 -0.20 -47.69 8.80
CA GLN A 182 -0.55 -47.65 7.39
C GLN A 182 -1.33 -46.37 7.03
N ARG A 183 -2.31 -45.98 7.85
CA ARG A 183 -3.05 -44.72 7.67
C ARG A 183 -2.15 -43.49 7.76
N LEU A 184 -1.21 -43.48 8.71
CA LEU A 184 -0.23 -42.38 8.85
C LEU A 184 0.71 -42.33 7.65
N SER A 185 1.15 -43.47 7.12
CA SER A 185 1.96 -43.54 5.91
C SER A 185 1.22 -42.96 4.70
N GLU A 186 -0.05 -43.32 4.51
CA GLU A 186 -0.88 -42.80 3.43
C GLU A 186 -1.08 -41.27 3.55
N GLN A 187 -1.27 -40.75 4.76
CA GLN A 187 -1.35 -39.30 5.01
C GLN A 187 -0.03 -38.59 4.69
N VAL A 188 1.12 -39.18 5.06
CA VAL A 188 2.43 -38.62 4.72
C VAL A 188 2.64 -38.57 3.21
N ASP A 189 2.24 -39.61 2.48
CA ASP A 189 2.35 -39.64 1.02
C ASP A 189 1.41 -38.63 0.34
N GLN A 190 0.20 -38.43 0.86
CA GLN A 190 -0.69 -37.35 0.42
C GLN A 190 -0.07 -35.97 0.64
N LEU A 191 0.46 -35.71 1.84
CA LEU A 191 1.11 -34.43 2.15
C LEU A 191 2.33 -34.17 1.27
N ARG A 192 3.11 -35.20 0.95
CA ARG A 192 4.25 -35.10 0.01
C ARG A 192 3.80 -34.71 -1.39
N GLN A 193 2.71 -35.30 -1.90
CA GLN A 193 2.16 -34.94 -3.20
C GLN A 193 1.64 -33.49 -3.21
N GLU A 194 0.96 -33.05 -2.16
CA GLU A 194 0.50 -31.67 -2.07
C GLU A 194 1.66 -30.67 -2.01
N LEU A 195 2.73 -30.98 -1.26
CA LEU A 195 3.93 -30.15 -1.21
C LEU A 195 4.56 -30.01 -2.60
N GLN A 196 4.68 -31.11 -3.34
CA GLN A 196 5.20 -31.09 -4.71
C GLN A 196 4.36 -30.21 -5.64
N GLN A 197 3.02 -30.28 -5.54
CA GLN A 197 2.13 -29.42 -6.32
C GLN A 197 2.29 -27.94 -5.97
N ARG A 198 2.45 -27.62 -4.68
CA ARG A 198 2.70 -26.24 -4.21
C ARG A 198 4.05 -25.72 -4.70
N ASP A 199 5.10 -26.53 -4.68
CA ASP A 199 6.42 -26.16 -5.18
C ASP A 199 6.40 -25.85 -6.68
N GLU A 200 5.68 -26.65 -7.47
CA GLU A 200 5.48 -26.36 -8.89
C GLU A 200 4.74 -25.04 -9.11
N GLN A 201 3.71 -24.77 -8.31
CA GLN A 201 2.95 -23.52 -8.39
C GLN A 201 3.85 -22.32 -8.04
N ILE A 202 4.66 -22.42 -6.99
CA ILE A 202 5.63 -21.40 -6.58
C ILE A 202 6.61 -21.14 -7.73
N SER A 203 7.17 -22.19 -8.35
CA SER A 203 8.09 -22.06 -9.48
C SER A 203 7.47 -21.33 -10.69
N ARG A 204 6.18 -21.59 -10.97
CA ARG A 204 5.44 -20.87 -12.03
C ARG A 204 5.23 -19.40 -11.66
N MET A 205 4.88 -19.12 -10.40
CA MET A 205 4.70 -17.75 -9.90
C MET A 205 6.01 -16.96 -9.93
N ASP A 206 7.13 -17.58 -9.54
CA ASP A 206 8.46 -16.95 -9.58
C ASP A 206 8.86 -16.55 -10.99
N LYS A 207 8.62 -17.40 -11.98
CA LYS A 207 8.86 -17.07 -13.40
C LYS A 207 8.02 -15.86 -13.83
N ARG A 208 6.75 -15.79 -13.42
CA ARG A 208 5.86 -14.66 -13.73
C ARG A 208 6.33 -13.36 -13.05
N ILE A 209 6.75 -13.44 -11.80
CA ILE A 209 7.30 -12.30 -11.04
C ILE A 209 8.58 -11.80 -11.72
N GLN A 210 9.50 -12.69 -12.12
CA GLN A 210 10.73 -12.32 -12.82
C GLN A 210 10.42 -11.63 -14.16
N GLN A 211 9.44 -12.14 -14.91
CA GLN A 211 9.00 -11.51 -16.16
C GLN A 211 8.43 -10.11 -15.91
N GLN A 212 7.59 -9.94 -14.88
CA GLN A 212 7.04 -8.64 -14.51
C GLN A 212 8.13 -7.66 -14.07
N LYS A 213 9.12 -8.09 -13.28
CA LYS A 213 10.27 -7.26 -12.88
C LYS A 213 11.04 -6.74 -14.08
N ARG A 214 11.28 -7.57 -15.10
CA ARG A 214 11.92 -7.14 -16.36
C ARG A 214 11.10 -6.08 -17.09
N GLN A 215 9.78 -6.26 -17.17
CA GLN A 215 8.90 -5.27 -17.81
C GLN A 215 8.83 -3.95 -17.03
N ILE A 216 8.84 -3.99 -15.69
CA ILE A 216 8.88 -2.79 -14.85
C ILE A 216 10.18 -2.03 -15.11
N SER A 217 11.32 -2.72 -15.08
CA SER A 217 12.62 -2.11 -15.36
C SER A 217 12.67 -1.42 -16.74
N GLN A 218 12.07 -2.01 -17.77
CA GLN A 218 11.96 -1.39 -19.10
C GLN A 218 11.05 -0.15 -19.12
N ARG A 219 10.01 -0.13 -18.29
CA ARG A 219 9.13 1.04 -18.17
C ARG A 219 9.83 2.17 -17.41
N ASP A 220 10.59 1.85 -16.38
CA ASP A 220 11.31 2.83 -15.55
C ASP A 220 12.36 3.59 -16.37
N THR A 221 13.09 2.91 -17.24
CA THR A 221 14.05 3.58 -18.15
C THR A 221 13.34 4.56 -19.08
N LYS A 222 12.19 4.16 -19.65
CA LYS A 222 11.39 5.03 -20.52
C LYS A 222 10.78 6.22 -19.79
N ILE A 223 10.38 6.05 -18.53
CA ILE A 223 9.91 7.14 -17.67
C ILE A 223 11.05 8.11 -17.39
N SER A 224 12.22 7.61 -16.99
CA SER A 224 13.43 8.42 -16.75
C SER A 224 13.81 9.27 -17.98
N ASP A 225 13.75 8.70 -19.18
CA ASP A 225 14.02 9.44 -20.42
C ASP A 225 12.99 10.54 -20.69
N LYS A 226 11.70 10.26 -20.43
CA LYS A 226 10.65 11.27 -20.53
C LYS A 226 10.83 12.38 -19.48
N ASP A 227 11.24 12.05 -18.26
CA ASP A 227 11.50 13.04 -17.22
C ASP A 227 12.68 13.95 -17.55
N ARG A 228 13.75 13.39 -18.14
CA ARG A 228 14.85 14.20 -18.69
C ARG A 228 14.35 15.18 -19.73
N ARG A 229 13.53 14.71 -20.70
CA ARG A 229 12.94 15.56 -21.73
C ARG A 229 12.02 16.64 -21.14
N ASN A 230 11.18 16.29 -20.16
CA ASN A 230 10.29 17.23 -19.51
C ASN A 230 11.05 18.32 -18.74
N ARG A 231 12.15 17.98 -18.06
CA ARG A 231 13.03 18.98 -17.42
C ARG A 231 13.57 19.97 -18.46
N TYR A 232 14.15 19.45 -19.54
CA TYR A 232 14.67 20.29 -20.63
C TYR A 232 13.60 21.24 -21.20
N LEU A 233 12.38 20.74 -21.44
CA LEU A 233 11.28 21.57 -21.94
C LEU A 233 10.82 22.64 -20.95
N ARG A 234 10.82 22.34 -19.64
CA ARG A 234 10.51 23.35 -18.60
C ARG A 234 11.54 24.46 -18.58
N ASP A 235 12.82 24.11 -18.66
CA ASP A 235 13.91 25.09 -18.68
C ASP A 235 13.82 25.99 -19.93
N LEU A 236 13.52 25.39 -21.09
CA LEU A 236 13.31 26.14 -22.33
C LEU A 236 12.11 27.09 -22.24
N LEU A 237 10.97 26.62 -21.70
CA LEU A 237 9.79 27.46 -21.48
C LEU A 237 10.07 28.62 -20.52
N LYS A 238 10.91 28.41 -19.51
CA LYS A 238 11.31 29.48 -18.59
C LYS A 238 12.12 30.55 -19.33
N LEU A 239 13.10 30.16 -20.13
CA LEU A 239 13.91 31.08 -20.93
C LEU A 239 13.05 31.87 -21.94
N GLU A 240 12.09 31.22 -22.59
CA GLU A 240 11.19 31.91 -23.52
C GLU A 240 10.26 32.91 -22.83
N ARG A 241 9.81 32.61 -21.61
CA ARG A 241 9.04 33.60 -20.81
C ARG A 241 9.88 34.82 -20.46
N GLU A 242 11.10 34.60 -19.97
CA GLU A 242 12.05 35.68 -19.66
C GLU A 242 12.32 36.54 -20.91
N ARG A 243 12.47 35.91 -22.08
CA ARG A 243 12.64 36.62 -23.35
C ARG A 243 11.43 37.48 -23.70
N VAL A 244 10.22 36.97 -23.51
CA VAL A 244 8.99 37.74 -23.77
C VAL A 244 8.88 38.94 -22.83
N ASP A 245 9.22 38.77 -21.55
CA ASP A 245 9.20 39.87 -20.58
C ASP A 245 10.20 40.97 -20.96
N LEU A 246 11.42 40.60 -21.37
CA LEU A 246 12.42 41.56 -21.87
C LEU A 246 11.94 42.31 -23.12
N LEU A 247 11.29 41.63 -24.06
CA LEU A 247 10.73 42.26 -25.26
C LEU A 247 9.57 43.20 -24.91
N ARG A 248 8.73 42.84 -23.93
CA ARG A 248 7.66 43.71 -23.45
C ARG A 248 8.24 44.99 -22.83
N GLN A 249 9.22 44.85 -21.94
CA GLN A 249 9.89 45.99 -21.32
C GLN A 249 10.53 46.92 -22.38
N ARG A 250 11.24 46.34 -23.36
CA ARG A 250 11.83 47.13 -24.44
C ARG A 250 10.79 47.90 -25.27
N ASN A 251 9.63 47.29 -25.52
CA ASN A 251 8.54 47.97 -26.23
C ASN A 251 7.93 49.11 -25.41
N GLU A 252 7.81 48.95 -24.09
CA GLU A 252 7.35 50.00 -23.19
C GLU A 252 8.33 51.19 -23.17
N ASP A 253 9.63 50.91 -23.07
CA ASP A 253 10.69 51.93 -23.13
C ASP A 253 10.64 52.73 -24.44
N LEU A 254 10.53 52.02 -25.57
CA LEU A 254 10.41 52.65 -26.90
C LEU A 254 9.12 53.48 -27.02
N HIS A 255 8.03 53.06 -26.39
CA HIS A 255 6.80 53.82 -26.39
C HIS A 255 6.95 55.13 -25.61
N LEU A 256 7.60 55.08 -24.44
CA LEU A 256 7.92 56.27 -23.64
C LEU A 256 8.84 57.23 -24.39
N GLU A 257 9.93 56.74 -24.99
CA GLU A 257 10.86 57.55 -25.79
C GLU A 257 10.14 58.24 -26.96
N ASN A 258 9.23 57.54 -27.64
CA ASN A 258 8.41 58.11 -28.70
C ASN A 258 7.44 59.18 -28.18
N GLN A 259 6.85 58.99 -27.01
CA GLN A 259 5.98 60.00 -26.38
C GLN A 259 6.76 61.26 -26.00
N GLU A 260 7.95 61.10 -25.41
CA GLU A 260 8.83 62.23 -25.08
C GLU A 260 9.26 62.98 -26.33
N THR A 261 9.67 62.27 -27.38
CA THR A 261 10.05 62.88 -28.66
C THR A 261 8.89 63.70 -29.26
N ARG A 262 7.65 63.18 -29.21
CA ARG A 262 6.46 63.91 -29.68
C ARG A 262 6.20 65.15 -28.85
N ARG A 263 6.33 65.06 -27.52
CA ARG A 263 6.17 66.19 -26.62
C ARG A 263 7.19 67.29 -26.91
N LEU A 264 8.47 66.94 -27.01
CA LEU A 264 9.54 67.89 -27.35
C LEU A 264 9.29 68.56 -28.70
N ASN A 265 8.83 67.82 -29.71
CA ASN A 265 8.46 68.40 -31.01
C ASN A 265 7.31 69.41 -30.90
N LEU A 266 6.30 69.13 -30.06
CA LEU A 266 5.20 70.07 -29.80
C LEU A 266 5.70 71.32 -29.08
N ASP A 267 6.51 71.17 -28.03
CA ASP A 267 7.08 72.29 -27.27
C ASP A 267 7.92 73.21 -28.20
N VAL A 268 8.70 72.63 -29.11
CA VAL A 268 9.44 73.37 -30.14
C VAL A 268 8.47 74.14 -31.05
N LEU A 269 7.44 73.48 -31.61
CA LEU A 269 6.46 74.15 -32.49
C LEU A 269 5.73 75.29 -31.77
N GLU A 270 5.40 75.14 -30.50
CA GLU A 270 4.78 76.20 -29.69
C GLU A 270 5.73 77.38 -29.49
N ALA A 271 7.01 77.13 -29.19
CA ALA A 271 8.02 78.18 -29.08
C ALA A 271 8.18 78.98 -30.39
N TRP A 272 8.23 78.27 -31.53
CA TRP A 272 8.25 78.92 -32.86
C TRP A 272 7.00 79.76 -33.12
N ARG A 273 5.82 79.27 -32.72
CA ARG A 273 4.57 80.02 -32.86
C ARG A 273 4.51 81.28 -31.99
N GLN A 274 5.08 81.24 -30.79
CA GLN A 274 5.16 82.40 -29.92
C GLN A 274 6.10 83.48 -30.48
N GLN A 275 7.24 83.08 -31.05
CA GLN A 275 8.18 84.02 -31.69
C GLN A 275 7.59 84.73 -32.91
N LEU A 276 6.73 84.06 -33.69
CA LEU A 276 6.09 84.66 -34.87
C LEU A 276 4.96 85.65 -34.54
N ASN A 277 4.44 85.61 -33.31
CA ASN A 277 3.34 86.48 -32.84
C ASN A 277 3.83 87.68 -32.00
N GLN A 278 5.14 87.88 -31.88
CA GLN A 278 5.78 89.06 -31.28
C GLN A 278 6.31 89.99 -32.38
#